data_AF-A0A1Y2BE37-F1
#
_entry.id   AF-A0A1Y2BE37-F1
#
_cell.length_a   1.000
_cell.length_b   1.000
_cell.length_c   1.000
_cell.angle_alpha   90.00
_cell.angle_beta   90.00
_cell.angle_gamma   90.00
#
_symmetry.space_group_name_H-M   'P 1'
#
loop_
_entity.id
_entity.type
_entity.pdbx_description
1 polymer ?
#
loop_
_entity_poly.entity_id
_entity_poly.type
_entity_poly.pdbx_seq_one_letter_code
_entity_poly.pdbx_strand_id
1 'polypeptide(L)'
;MLLKPTTPQLVEMTADSFESLSQGVFVIPFQEDENVTSGPSQPRRPLARLYEEAWTGFNSIHENFETSRTSEQLDDIADWLDRCSTPPLLKLPSNVARLPLAIVQNISAHLPPLLSTLLTHVYTMHGRETSDLTAAVRSLTVGFIGEAALANRKSGRTGLDEVERWWTSQKDKSPLLIHIEQAQLVPSSVLAELTYILTLHPDLPIRLLLSVPSTTLFLSTWTHIEPSAINLCILQAGKSRGKRGGAVNAILRAGRGPLRLSERTEEALRADEEMFGSGASSALKALKWLLLFHSQNSALAAVDEQDKLAELQAILEEIRKQGPDAQIPGNDLFELDIPPDLGHTQDPAPRISILHALSQPSSFHHSPQISTSPETVPGTSASGRSSTKRTHDESDSHHVSTTDESDSHHVSTTDERGDLKELQTLFALWRGAGKTVNLWDWLEGFRGVVVSDKEEENTSSPNEQESNGKKRRRGQGAGAGSGEQEEGDDDVDMDEEEVNGDKQDEQGDKPPQLSDQESERLHAAFIRFCEEARMLGLVRARAKGGPKRADEVIKSIGLV
;
A
#
# COMPACT_ATOMS: atom_id res chain seq x y z
N MET A 1 -19.02 27.01 18.70
CA MET A 1 -19.73 26.08 19.61
C MET A 1 -18.74 25.00 20.01
N LEU A 2 -18.21 25.06 21.23
CA LEU A 2 -17.34 24.02 21.79
C LEU A 2 -18.23 22.85 22.22
N LEU A 3 -18.18 21.74 21.48
CA LEU A 3 -18.81 20.50 21.91
C LEU A 3 -18.16 20.09 23.23
N LYS A 4 -18.97 19.95 24.28
CA LYS A 4 -18.50 19.37 25.55
C LYS A 4 -18.03 17.94 25.26
N PRO A 5 -16.84 17.53 25.74
CA PRO A 5 -16.43 16.14 25.64
C PRO A 5 -17.40 15.30 26.47
N THR A 6 -18.17 14.45 25.80
CA THR A 6 -18.97 13.40 26.45
C THR A 6 -18.00 12.38 27.02
N THR A 7 -17.94 12.30 28.35
CA THR A 7 -17.24 11.24 29.06
C THR A 7 -17.85 9.90 28.66
N PRO A 8 -17.06 8.93 28.14
CA PRO A 8 -17.60 7.62 27.83
C PRO A 8 -18.09 6.97 29.12
N GLN A 9 -19.37 6.59 29.16
CA GLN A 9 -19.90 5.76 30.24
C GLN A 9 -19.24 4.39 30.14
N LEU A 10 -18.56 3.96 31.20
CA LEU A 10 -18.15 2.58 31.39
C LEU A 10 -19.42 1.73 31.51
N VAL A 11 -19.80 1.09 30.41
CA VAL A 11 -20.82 0.05 30.41
C VAL A 11 -20.11 -1.23 30.86
N GLU A 12 -20.58 -1.80 31.97
CA GLU A 12 -20.12 -3.10 32.48
C GLU A 12 -20.48 -4.16 31.44
N MET A 13 -19.48 -4.68 30.71
CA MET A 13 -19.68 -5.59 29.60
C MET A 13 -19.98 -7.00 30.13
N THR A 14 -21.23 -7.45 29.99
CA THR A 14 -21.58 -8.85 30.20
C THR A 14 -21.09 -9.70 29.02
N ALA A 15 -20.75 -10.97 29.26
CA ALA A 15 -20.21 -11.89 28.25
C ALA A 15 -21.12 -12.07 27.01
N ASP A 16 -22.42 -11.78 27.15
CA ASP A 16 -23.41 -11.84 26.07
C ASP A 16 -23.41 -10.59 25.14
N SER A 17 -22.57 -9.58 25.41
CA SER A 17 -22.52 -8.34 24.62
C SER A 17 -21.58 -8.38 23.40
N PHE A 18 -20.93 -9.52 23.13
CA PHE A 18 -20.04 -9.72 21.97
C PHE A 18 -20.77 -9.97 20.63
N GLU A 19 -22.06 -9.64 20.51
CA GLU A 19 -22.86 -9.84 19.28
C GLU A 19 -22.51 -8.89 18.12
N SER A 20 -21.50 -8.04 18.24
CA SER A 20 -21.21 -7.06 17.20
C SER A 20 -19.97 -7.42 16.39
N LEU A 21 -20.10 -8.34 15.43
CA LEU A 21 -19.22 -8.34 14.24
C LEU A 21 -19.78 -7.43 13.13
N SER A 22 -20.88 -6.71 13.43
CA SER A 22 -21.66 -5.90 12.50
C SER A 22 -21.48 -4.39 12.64
N GLN A 23 -20.86 -3.88 13.73
CA GLN A 23 -20.51 -2.46 13.81
C GLN A 23 -19.25 -2.17 12.99
N GLY A 24 -19.21 -0.99 12.35
CA GLY A 24 -18.10 -0.60 11.47
C GLY A 24 -16.84 -0.10 12.18
N VAL A 25 -16.92 0.27 13.47
CA VAL A 25 -15.78 0.76 14.26
C VAL A 25 -15.97 0.36 15.72
N PHE A 26 -14.95 -0.28 16.29
CA PHE A 26 -14.87 -0.56 17.73
C PHE A 26 -13.70 0.22 18.32
N VAL A 27 -13.94 0.90 19.44
CA VAL A 27 -12.88 1.49 20.23
C VAL A 27 -12.66 0.58 21.43
N ILE A 28 -11.55 -0.16 21.40
CA ILE A 28 -11.13 -0.99 22.52
C ILE A 28 -10.17 -0.14 23.35
N PRO A 29 -10.60 0.41 24.51
CA PRO A 29 -9.70 1.19 25.34
C PRO A 29 -8.62 0.26 25.90
N PHE A 30 -7.36 0.64 25.67
CA PHE A 30 -6.24 -0.03 26.32
C PHE A 30 -6.27 0.31 27.82
N GLN A 31 -6.43 -0.71 28.66
CA GLN A 31 -6.31 -0.57 30.12
C GLN A 31 -4.88 -0.96 30.49
N GLU A 32 -4.09 0.02 30.93
CA GLU A 32 -2.78 -0.25 31.55
C GLU A 32 -3.04 -0.98 32.86
N ASP A 33 -2.78 -2.29 32.90
CA ASP A 33 -2.74 -3.02 34.16
C ASP A 33 -1.61 -2.43 35.02
N GLU A 34 -1.93 -1.73 36.11
CA GLU A 34 -0.93 -1.14 37.01
C GLU A 34 0.10 -2.16 37.55
N ASN A 35 -0.23 -3.45 37.48
CA ASN A 35 0.61 -4.57 37.94
C ASN A 35 1.33 -5.32 36.83
N VAL A 36 1.07 -5.02 35.56
CA VAL A 36 1.78 -5.64 34.43
C VAL A 36 2.32 -4.52 33.56
N THR A 37 3.63 -4.46 33.38
CA THR A 37 4.29 -3.62 32.37
C THR A 37 4.00 -4.18 30.96
N SER A 38 2.72 -4.41 30.65
CA SER A 38 2.16 -4.86 29.37
C SER A 38 2.09 -3.73 28.36
N GLY A 39 3.07 -2.83 28.33
CA GLY A 39 3.30 -2.06 27.11
C GLY A 39 3.66 -3.06 26.00
N PRO A 40 3.42 -2.75 24.71
CA PRO A 40 4.01 -3.54 23.63
C PRO A 40 5.49 -3.67 23.96
N SER A 41 5.96 -4.91 24.19
CA SER A 41 7.33 -5.18 24.61
C SER A 41 8.22 -4.35 23.69
N GLN A 42 8.89 -3.32 24.21
CA GLN A 42 9.75 -2.51 23.36
C GLN A 42 10.73 -3.50 22.73
N PRO A 43 10.67 -3.72 21.41
CA PRO A 43 11.49 -4.74 20.81
C PRO A 43 12.92 -4.35 21.17
N ARG A 44 13.62 -5.24 21.89
CA ARG A 44 15.01 -5.00 22.25
C ARG A 44 15.72 -4.78 20.92
N ARG A 45 16.11 -3.53 20.67
CA ARG A 45 16.75 -3.13 19.41
C ARG A 45 18.24 -3.13 19.68
N PRO A 46 18.99 -4.10 19.15
CA PRO A 46 20.44 -4.02 19.20
C PRO A 46 20.88 -2.72 18.53
N LEU A 47 21.95 -2.10 19.03
CA LEU A 47 22.49 -0.86 18.46
C LEU A 47 21.50 0.33 18.46
N ALA A 48 20.50 0.36 19.36
CA ALA A 48 19.49 1.43 19.41
C ALA A 48 20.11 2.84 19.43
N ARG A 49 21.21 3.05 20.17
CA ARG A 49 21.91 4.34 20.23
C ARG A 49 22.49 4.75 18.88
N LEU A 50 23.10 3.81 18.16
CA LEU A 50 23.68 4.06 16.83
C LEU A 50 22.58 4.38 15.81
N TYR A 51 21.46 3.66 15.87
CA TYR A 51 20.28 3.95 15.06
C TYR A 51 19.77 5.37 15.31
N GLU A 52 19.54 5.75 16.57
CA GLU A 52 18.99 7.08 16.91
C GLU A 52 19.97 8.21 16.54
N GLU A 53 21.27 8.03 16.75
CA GLU A 53 22.29 9.01 16.36
C GLU A 53 22.35 9.19 14.84
N ALA A 54 22.35 8.09 14.06
CA ALA A 54 22.34 8.17 12.60
C ALA A 54 21.04 8.78 12.08
N TRP A 55 19.89 8.36 12.61
CA TRP A 55 18.57 8.83 12.20
C TRP A 55 18.37 10.32 12.50
N THR A 56 18.73 10.77 13.71
CA THR A 56 18.68 12.20 14.06
C THR A 56 19.58 13.04 13.16
N GLY A 57 20.75 12.52 12.77
CA GLY A 57 21.62 13.12 11.76
C GLY A 57 20.90 13.31 10.42
N PHE A 58 20.38 12.22 9.83
CA PHE A 58 19.67 12.30 8.55
C PHE A 58 18.43 13.19 8.60
N ASN A 59 17.66 13.13 9.69
CA ASN A 59 16.47 13.97 9.85
C ASN A 59 16.83 15.45 9.98
N SER A 60 17.85 15.80 10.76
CA SER A 60 18.33 17.18 10.88
C SER A 60 18.82 17.74 9.54
N ILE A 61 19.52 16.92 8.74
CA ILE A 61 19.95 17.30 7.39
C ILE A 61 18.75 17.57 6.48
N HIS A 62 17.75 16.68 6.52
CA HIS A 62 16.52 16.83 5.76
C HIS A 62 15.75 18.11 6.16
N GLU A 63 15.61 18.39 7.46
CA GLU A 63 14.97 19.61 7.97
C GLU A 63 15.72 20.87 7.54
N ASN A 64 17.06 20.86 7.61
CA ASN A 64 17.89 21.96 7.14
C ASN A 64 17.73 22.19 5.62
N PHE A 65 17.69 21.10 4.85
CA PHE A 65 17.43 21.16 3.41
C PHE A 65 16.05 21.73 3.10
N GLU A 66 14.99 21.23 3.76
CA GLU A 66 13.63 21.73 3.56
C GLU A 66 13.48 23.18 4.01
N THR A 67 14.14 23.60 5.08
CA THR A 67 14.18 25.01 5.51
C THR A 67 14.86 25.89 4.48
N SER A 68 16.05 25.49 3.99
CA SER A 68 16.78 26.23 2.96
C SER A 68 15.99 26.30 1.65
N ARG A 69 15.37 25.19 1.24
CA ARG A 69 14.50 25.12 0.07
C ARG A 69 13.32 26.05 0.22
N THR A 70 12.61 25.99 1.36
CA THR A 70 11.45 26.85 1.64
C THR A 70 11.83 28.33 1.59
N SER A 71 12.98 28.71 2.15
CA SER A 71 13.52 30.07 2.04
C SER A 71 13.75 30.48 0.59
N GLU A 72 14.38 29.63 -0.23
CA GLU A 72 14.58 29.89 -1.67
C GLU A 72 13.25 30.06 -2.40
N GLN A 73 12.24 29.24 -2.11
CA GLN A 73 10.92 29.39 -2.74
C GLN A 73 10.22 30.69 -2.28
N LEU A 74 10.37 31.10 -1.01
CA LEU A 74 9.82 32.36 -0.51
C LEU A 74 10.47 33.55 -1.21
N ASP A 75 11.79 33.53 -1.40
CA ASP A 75 12.54 34.56 -2.11
C ASP A 75 12.08 34.65 -3.59
N ASP A 76 11.94 33.51 -4.27
CA ASP A 76 11.43 33.45 -5.66
C ASP A 76 10.00 34.01 -5.78
N ILE A 77 9.15 33.72 -4.79
CA ILE A 77 7.77 34.22 -4.75
C ILE A 77 7.76 35.72 -4.44
N ALA A 78 8.60 36.20 -3.52
CA ALA A 78 8.75 37.62 -3.21
C ALA A 78 9.21 38.40 -4.45
N ASP A 79 10.24 37.92 -5.15
CA ASP A 79 10.73 38.51 -6.40
C ASP A 79 9.64 38.53 -7.49
N TRP A 80 8.79 37.51 -7.54
CA TRP A 80 7.63 37.49 -8.44
C TRP A 80 6.57 38.51 -8.04
N LEU A 81 6.22 38.61 -6.76
CA LEU A 81 5.25 39.58 -6.25
C LEU A 81 5.70 41.03 -6.48
N ASP A 82 6.99 41.32 -6.28
CA ASP A 82 7.60 42.61 -6.57
C ASP A 82 7.51 42.95 -8.05
N ARG A 83 7.86 42.01 -8.93
CA ARG A 83 7.70 42.17 -10.38
C ARG A 83 6.24 42.43 -10.77
N CYS A 84 5.29 41.76 -10.14
CA CYS A 84 3.86 42.02 -10.39
C CYS A 84 3.37 43.38 -9.88
N SER A 85 4.13 44.04 -9.00
CA SER A 85 3.83 45.38 -8.50
C SER A 85 4.49 46.48 -9.34
N THR A 86 5.50 46.13 -10.16
CA THR A 86 6.09 47.07 -11.11
C THR A 86 5.14 47.38 -12.27
N PRO A 87 4.96 48.66 -12.65
CA PRO A 87 4.14 49.02 -13.79
C PRO A 87 4.75 48.45 -15.09
N PRO A 88 3.93 48.02 -16.07
CA PRO A 88 4.45 47.44 -17.29
C PRO A 88 5.33 48.43 -18.05
N LEU A 89 6.51 47.98 -18.47
CA LEU A 89 7.46 48.79 -19.24
C LEU A 89 6.87 49.26 -20.57
N LEU A 90 6.03 48.43 -21.19
CA LEU A 90 5.34 48.74 -22.45
C LEU A 90 3.96 49.31 -22.15
N LYS A 91 3.77 50.60 -22.47
CA LYS A 91 2.45 51.25 -22.46
C LYS A 91 1.68 50.81 -23.70
N LEU A 92 0.88 49.75 -23.55
CA LEU A 92 -0.02 49.30 -24.62
C LEU A 92 -1.18 50.29 -24.80
N PRO A 93 -1.72 50.47 -26.02
CA PRO A 93 -2.83 51.39 -26.29
C PRO A 93 -4.11 51.03 -25.53
N SER A 94 -4.31 49.73 -25.27
CA SER A 94 -5.37 49.20 -24.42
C SER A 94 -4.74 48.57 -23.17
N ASN A 95 -5.18 49.05 -22.00
CA ASN A 95 -4.82 48.44 -20.73
C ASN A 95 -5.66 47.17 -20.53
N VAL A 96 -5.23 46.06 -21.14
CA VAL A 96 -5.83 44.75 -20.87
C VAL A 96 -5.33 44.29 -19.51
N ALA A 97 -6.21 44.31 -18.51
CA ALA A 97 -5.90 43.78 -17.19
C ALA A 97 -5.65 42.27 -17.32
N ARG A 98 -4.44 41.82 -16.97
CA ARG A 98 -4.06 40.41 -16.95
C ARG A 98 -3.88 39.95 -15.51
N LEU A 99 -4.46 38.81 -15.16
CA LEU A 99 -4.28 38.21 -13.84
C LEU A 99 -2.84 37.70 -13.71
N PRO A 100 -2.03 38.20 -12.76
CA PRO A 100 -0.71 37.65 -12.51
C PRO A 100 -0.83 36.27 -11.88
N LEU A 101 -0.21 35.29 -12.54
CA LEU A 101 -0.32 33.89 -12.20
C LEU A 101 1.06 33.25 -12.15
N ALA A 102 1.42 32.64 -11.03
CA ALA A 102 2.64 31.86 -10.90
C ALA A 102 2.32 30.37 -10.73
N ILE A 103 3.13 29.52 -11.35
CA ILE A 103 3.14 28.08 -11.11
C ILE A 103 4.44 27.73 -10.39
N VAL A 104 4.34 27.17 -9.19
CA VAL A 104 5.47 26.62 -8.43
C VAL A 104 5.45 25.11 -8.55
N GLN A 105 6.55 24.55 -9.04
CA GLN A 105 6.73 23.10 -9.07
C GLN A 105 7.23 22.61 -7.71
N ASN A 106 6.67 21.50 -7.21
CA ASN A 106 7.13 20.82 -5.99
C ASN A 106 7.30 21.79 -4.81
N ILE A 107 6.20 22.35 -4.34
CA ILE A 107 6.22 23.27 -3.20
C ILE A 107 6.57 22.52 -1.91
N SER A 108 7.35 23.13 -1.01
CA SER A 108 7.61 22.56 0.31
C SER A 108 6.33 22.58 1.14
N ALA A 109 6.11 21.53 1.94
CA ALA A 109 4.99 21.44 2.86
C ALA A 109 5.01 22.54 3.94
N HIS A 110 6.17 23.14 4.20
CA HIS A 110 6.32 24.24 5.17
C HIS A 110 5.99 25.62 4.59
N LEU A 111 5.84 25.73 3.26
CA LEU A 111 5.63 27.02 2.61
C LEU A 111 4.27 27.68 2.91
N PRO A 112 3.11 26.98 2.83
CA PRO A 112 1.80 27.62 2.98
C PRO A 112 1.64 28.50 4.23
N PRO A 113 2.00 28.07 5.45
CA PRO A 113 1.88 28.94 6.63
C PRO A 113 2.80 30.16 6.58
N LEU A 114 3.94 30.06 5.89
CA LEU A 114 4.93 31.13 5.77
C LEU A 114 4.60 32.15 4.69
N LEU A 115 3.69 31.87 3.76
CA LEU A 115 3.28 32.85 2.74
C LEU A 115 2.72 34.14 3.36
N SER A 116 2.09 34.04 4.53
CA SER A 116 1.60 35.18 5.31
C SER A 116 2.70 36.18 5.74
N THR A 117 3.97 35.76 5.69
CA THR A 117 5.11 36.65 5.94
C THR A 117 5.40 37.58 4.76
N LEU A 118 4.96 37.21 3.54
CA LEU A 118 5.17 38.00 2.32
C LEU A 118 4.07 39.04 2.09
N LEU A 119 2.82 38.71 2.43
CA LEU A 119 1.66 39.59 2.22
C LEU A 119 0.68 39.48 3.39
N THR A 120 0.02 40.60 3.70
CA THR A 120 -1.00 40.67 4.77
C THR A 120 -2.20 39.77 4.48
N HIS A 121 -2.59 39.65 3.22
CA HIS A 121 -3.79 38.95 2.79
C HIS A 121 -3.46 37.77 1.88
N VAL A 122 -3.15 36.65 2.52
CA VAL A 122 -2.92 35.36 1.87
C VAL A 122 -4.03 34.40 2.23
N TYR A 123 -4.56 33.71 1.22
CA TYR A 123 -5.45 32.59 1.43
C TYR A 123 -4.91 31.36 0.71
N THR A 124 -4.75 30.26 1.44
CA THR A 124 -4.38 28.94 0.89
C THR A 124 -5.62 28.08 0.79
N MET A 125 -5.91 27.60 -0.42
CA MET A 125 -7.00 26.71 -0.76
C MET A 125 -6.46 25.33 -1.13
N HIS A 126 -7.04 24.27 -0.60
CA HIS A 126 -6.63 22.91 -0.94
C HIS A 126 -7.38 22.43 -2.19
N GLY A 127 -6.66 21.89 -3.19
CA GLY A 127 -7.27 21.49 -4.47
C GLY A 127 -8.37 20.42 -4.36
N ARG A 128 -8.41 19.65 -3.26
CA ARG A 128 -9.48 18.68 -2.99
C ARG A 128 -10.80 19.32 -2.57
N GLU A 129 -10.76 20.52 -2.01
CA GLU A 129 -11.95 21.25 -1.54
C GLU A 129 -12.67 21.97 -2.68
N THR A 130 -12.06 22.01 -3.87
CA THR A 130 -12.58 22.67 -5.07
C THR A 130 -13.14 21.66 -6.08
N SER A 131 -14.13 20.88 -5.64
CA SER A 131 -14.81 19.92 -6.53
C SER A 131 -15.65 20.60 -7.61
N ASP A 132 -16.17 21.80 -7.32
CA ASP A 132 -16.92 22.62 -8.26
C ASP A 132 -16.60 24.12 -8.07
N LEU A 133 -17.07 24.94 -9.03
CA LEU A 133 -16.82 26.38 -9.03
C LEU A 133 -17.46 27.10 -7.83
N THR A 134 -18.63 26.65 -7.38
CA THR A 134 -19.36 27.29 -6.28
C THR A 134 -18.61 27.09 -4.96
N ALA A 135 -18.12 25.87 -4.73
CA ALA A 135 -17.27 25.51 -3.61
C ALA A 135 -15.97 26.34 -3.64
N ALA A 136 -15.31 26.46 -4.79
CA ALA A 136 -14.08 27.24 -4.93
C ALA A 136 -14.31 28.73 -4.60
N VAL A 137 -15.31 29.38 -5.21
CA VAL A 137 -15.63 30.80 -4.93
C VAL A 137 -16.05 31.00 -3.48
N ARG A 138 -16.84 30.09 -2.91
CA ARG A 138 -17.21 30.13 -1.49
C ARG A 138 -15.97 30.02 -0.61
N SER A 139 -15.05 29.10 -0.91
CA SER A 139 -13.84 28.88 -0.14
C SER A 139 -12.95 30.13 -0.14
N LEU A 140 -12.75 30.76 -1.30
CA LEU A 140 -12.05 32.05 -1.41
C LEU A 140 -12.71 33.14 -0.56
N THR A 141 -14.04 33.23 -0.63
CA THR A 141 -14.80 34.25 0.10
C THR A 141 -14.66 34.04 1.62
N VAL A 142 -14.81 32.79 2.08
CA VAL A 142 -14.60 32.41 3.48
C VAL A 142 -13.16 32.65 3.91
N GLY A 143 -12.19 32.37 3.04
CA GLY A 143 -10.77 32.54 3.27
C GLY A 143 -10.36 33.98 3.59
N PHE A 144 -10.89 34.96 2.85
CA PHE A 144 -10.55 36.37 3.07
C PHE A 144 -11.44 37.06 4.12
N ILE A 145 -12.74 36.75 4.14
CA ILE A 145 -13.72 37.47 4.98
C ILE A 145 -13.93 36.78 6.33
N GLY A 146 -13.74 35.46 6.39
CA GLY A 146 -14.07 34.61 7.54
C GLY A 146 -15.52 34.10 7.51
N GLU A 147 -15.73 32.86 7.99
CA GLU A 147 -17.03 32.19 7.96
C GLU A 147 -18.11 32.91 8.79
N ALA A 148 -17.74 33.45 9.96
CA ALA A 148 -18.66 34.16 10.85
C ALA A 148 -19.21 35.46 10.24
N ALA A 149 -18.42 36.12 9.40
CA ALA A 149 -18.83 37.35 8.73
C ALA A 149 -19.79 37.06 7.55
N LEU A 150 -19.66 35.90 6.90
CA LEU A 150 -20.55 35.44 5.85
C LEU A 150 -21.90 34.95 6.39
N ALA A 151 -21.91 34.19 7.49
CA ALA A 151 -23.14 33.64 8.07
C ALA A 151 -24.17 34.74 8.45
N ASN A 152 -23.67 35.93 8.81
CA ASN A 152 -24.49 37.07 9.19
C ASN A 152 -25.03 37.87 7.99
N ARG A 153 -24.64 37.54 6.75
CA ARG A 153 -25.02 38.27 5.54
C ARG A 153 -25.91 37.42 4.64
N LYS A 154 -27.22 37.69 4.64
CA LYS A 154 -28.18 37.19 3.63
C LYS A 154 -28.10 38.00 2.35
N SER A 155 -26.91 38.13 1.79
CA SER A 155 -26.65 38.91 0.59
C SER A 155 -26.82 38.00 -0.62
N GLY A 156 -27.77 38.31 -1.51
CA GLY A 156 -27.96 37.59 -2.78
C GLY A 156 -26.89 37.89 -3.83
N ARG A 157 -25.67 38.26 -3.39
CA ARG A 157 -24.55 38.65 -4.25
C ARG A 157 -23.59 37.48 -4.44
N THR A 158 -22.78 37.55 -5.48
CA THR A 158 -21.75 36.54 -5.71
C THR A 158 -20.64 36.69 -4.66
N GLY A 159 -19.97 35.59 -4.32
CA GLY A 159 -18.96 35.60 -3.25
C GLY A 159 -17.83 36.60 -3.47
N LEU A 160 -17.33 36.73 -4.72
CA LEU A 160 -16.23 37.65 -5.02
C LEU A 160 -16.62 39.13 -4.92
N ASP A 161 -17.87 39.49 -5.22
CA ASP A 161 -18.38 40.86 -4.99
C ASP A 161 -18.31 41.27 -3.51
N GLU A 162 -18.41 40.29 -2.61
CA GLU A 162 -18.26 40.54 -1.18
C GLU A 162 -16.80 40.73 -0.79
N VAL A 163 -15.90 39.97 -1.41
CA VAL A 163 -14.45 40.14 -1.25
C VAL A 163 -14.04 41.53 -1.73
N GLU A 164 -14.58 42.00 -2.86
CA GLU A 164 -14.32 43.35 -3.38
C GLU A 164 -14.80 44.46 -2.44
N ARG A 165 -15.99 44.33 -1.85
CA ARG A 165 -16.46 45.29 -0.84
C ARG A 165 -15.66 45.24 0.45
N TRP A 166 -15.32 44.04 0.90
CA TRP A 166 -14.47 43.86 2.07
C TRP A 166 -13.11 44.54 1.80
N TRP A 167 -12.53 44.29 0.63
CA TRP A 167 -11.26 44.85 0.19
C TRP A 167 -11.26 46.39 0.16
N THR A 168 -12.26 46.98 -0.49
CA THR A 168 -12.43 48.43 -0.56
C THR A 168 -12.68 49.09 0.81
N SER A 169 -13.17 48.32 1.79
CA SER A 169 -13.34 48.78 3.17
C SER A 169 -12.05 48.70 4.02
N GLN A 170 -11.04 47.94 3.57
CA GLN A 170 -9.76 47.85 4.27
C GLN A 170 -8.95 49.13 4.08
N LYS A 171 -8.21 49.51 5.14
CA LYS A 171 -7.25 50.63 5.10
C LYS A 171 -5.97 50.24 4.37
N ASP A 172 -5.53 49.00 4.58
CA ASP A 172 -4.42 48.42 3.86
C ASP A 172 -4.91 47.96 2.48
N LYS A 173 -4.22 48.41 1.43
CA LYS A 173 -4.53 48.05 0.04
C LYS A 173 -3.44 47.16 -0.56
N SER A 174 -2.82 46.30 0.26
CA SER A 174 -1.87 45.27 -0.16
C SER A 174 -2.45 44.25 -1.16
N PRO A 175 -1.70 43.69 -2.11
CA PRO A 175 -2.19 42.63 -3.00
C PRO A 175 -2.84 41.43 -2.26
N LEU A 176 -3.85 40.81 -2.89
CA LEU A 176 -4.49 39.59 -2.41
C LEU A 176 -3.80 38.38 -3.05
N LEU A 177 -3.18 37.52 -2.25
CA LEU A 177 -2.55 36.29 -2.75
C LEU A 177 -3.49 35.10 -2.52
N ILE A 178 -3.85 34.44 -3.62
CA ILE A 178 -4.57 33.17 -3.61
C ILE A 178 -3.57 32.07 -3.93
N HIS A 179 -3.35 31.16 -3.00
CA HIS A 179 -2.51 29.99 -3.19
C HIS A 179 -3.40 28.75 -3.32
N ILE A 180 -3.30 28.03 -4.43
CA ILE A 180 -3.98 26.74 -4.64
C ILE A 180 -2.95 25.62 -4.46
N GLU A 181 -3.08 24.90 -3.37
CA GLU A 181 -2.28 23.73 -3.08
C GLU A 181 -2.78 22.54 -3.92
N GLN A 182 -1.85 21.75 -4.47
CA GLN A 182 -2.17 20.58 -5.30
C GLN A 182 -3.15 20.91 -6.44
N ALA A 183 -2.85 21.96 -7.22
CA ALA A 183 -3.73 22.47 -8.26
C ALA A 183 -4.09 21.44 -9.35
N GLN A 184 -3.31 20.37 -9.50
CA GLN A 184 -3.60 19.24 -10.39
C GLN A 184 -4.83 18.41 -9.98
N LEU A 185 -5.29 18.53 -8.73
CA LEU A 185 -6.49 17.86 -8.25
C LEU A 185 -7.78 18.64 -8.56
N VAL A 186 -7.65 19.92 -8.93
CA VAL A 186 -8.78 20.75 -9.32
C VAL A 186 -9.21 20.37 -10.73
N PRO A 187 -10.51 20.12 -11.00
CA PRO A 187 -10.97 19.89 -12.37
C PRO A 187 -10.56 21.05 -13.29
N SER A 188 -10.01 20.74 -14.46
CA SER A 188 -9.49 21.77 -15.39
C SER A 188 -10.55 22.82 -15.79
N SER A 189 -11.82 22.41 -15.90
CA SER A 189 -12.95 23.32 -16.15
C SER A 189 -13.16 24.30 -15.00
N VAL A 190 -13.19 23.82 -13.76
CA VAL A 190 -13.35 24.63 -12.55
C VAL A 190 -12.20 25.62 -12.41
N LEU A 191 -10.96 25.17 -12.62
CA LEU A 191 -9.80 26.05 -12.50
C LEU A 191 -9.76 27.12 -13.60
N ALA A 192 -10.15 26.77 -14.83
CA ALA A 192 -10.24 27.73 -15.94
C ALA A 192 -11.35 28.77 -15.70
N GLU A 193 -12.54 28.34 -15.30
CA GLU A 193 -13.65 29.24 -14.97
C GLU A 193 -13.33 30.13 -13.76
N LEU A 194 -12.69 29.58 -12.74
CA LEU A 194 -12.23 30.36 -11.58
C LEU A 194 -11.23 31.42 -12.01
N THR A 195 -10.23 31.05 -12.81
CA THR A 195 -9.22 31.98 -13.32
C THR A 195 -9.88 33.10 -14.14
N TYR A 196 -10.85 32.75 -15.00
CA TYR A 196 -11.64 33.70 -15.76
C TYR A 196 -12.42 34.65 -14.85
N ILE A 197 -13.14 34.14 -13.84
CA ILE A 197 -13.86 34.97 -12.87
C ILE A 197 -12.91 35.94 -12.16
N LEU A 198 -11.74 35.48 -11.71
CA LEU A 198 -10.75 36.36 -11.09
C LEU A 198 -10.27 37.49 -12.03
N THR A 199 -10.21 37.25 -13.35
CA THR A 199 -9.86 38.30 -14.33
C THR A 199 -10.96 39.34 -14.53
N LEU A 200 -12.21 39.03 -14.20
CA LEU A 200 -13.34 39.96 -14.30
C LEU A 200 -13.39 41.00 -13.17
N HIS A 201 -12.55 40.87 -12.14
CA HIS A 201 -12.47 41.81 -11.01
C HIS A 201 -11.15 42.60 -11.03
N PRO A 202 -10.95 43.53 -11.98
CA PRO A 202 -9.70 44.29 -12.11
C PRO A 202 -9.44 45.24 -10.93
N ASP A 203 -10.47 45.59 -10.16
CA ASP A 203 -10.36 46.44 -8.97
C ASP A 203 -9.75 45.69 -7.76
N LEU A 204 -9.70 44.36 -7.83
CA LEU A 204 -9.00 43.52 -6.85
C LEU A 204 -7.56 43.26 -7.31
N PRO A 205 -6.54 43.58 -6.48
CA PRO A 205 -5.14 43.29 -6.81
C PRO A 205 -4.79 41.82 -6.56
N ILE A 206 -5.48 40.91 -7.26
CA ILE A 206 -5.34 39.45 -7.09
C ILE A 206 -4.02 38.97 -7.69
N ARG A 207 -3.36 38.03 -7.01
CA ARG A 207 -2.20 37.26 -7.45
C ARG A 207 -2.52 35.78 -7.23
N LEU A 208 -2.40 34.96 -8.27
CA LEU A 208 -2.72 33.54 -8.20
C LEU A 208 -1.45 32.69 -8.22
N LEU A 209 -1.24 31.88 -7.18
CA LEU A 209 -0.11 30.98 -7.04
C LEU A 209 -0.61 29.53 -7.08
N LEU A 210 -0.18 28.76 -8.07
CA LEU A 210 -0.57 27.36 -8.27
C LEU A 210 0.59 26.44 -7.89
N SER A 211 0.34 25.49 -6.98
CA SER A 211 1.33 24.46 -6.64
C SER A 211 1.03 23.18 -7.38
N VAL A 212 2.02 22.68 -8.13
CA VAL A 212 1.87 21.48 -8.95
C VAL A 212 3.08 20.56 -8.79
N PRO A 213 2.91 19.24 -8.91
CA PRO A 213 4.03 18.29 -8.89
C PRO A 213 4.86 18.40 -10.18
N SER A 214 4.21 18.63 -11.31
CA SER A 214 4.85 18.77 -12.62
C SER A 214 4.17 19.86 -13.43
N THR A 215 4.93 20.92 -13.76
CA THR A 215 4.44 22.01 -14.59
C THR A 215 4.08 21.53 -16.00
N THR A 216 4.89 20.65 -16.59
CA THR A 216 4.62 20.13 -17.95
C THR A 216 3.34 19.31 -18.00
N LEU A 217 3.16 18.39 -17.05
CA LEU A 217 1.95 17.57 -16.99
C LEU A 217 0.72 18.46 -16.74
N PHE A 218 0.81 19.37 -15.78
CA PHE A 218 -0.28 20.27 -15.44
C PHE A 218 -0.71 21.15 -16.62
N LEU A 219 0.25 21.80 -17.29
CA LEU A 219 -0.05 22.65 -18.45
C LEU A 219 -0.63 21.85 -19.63
N SER A 220 -0.24 20.58 -19.80
CA SER A 220 -0.84 19.72 -20.83
C SER A 220 -2.31 19.38 -20.56
N THR A 221 -2.71 19.35 -19.29
CA THR A 221 -4.10 19.08 -18.87
C THR A 221 -4.96 20.35 -18.73
N TRP A 222 -4.34 21.52 -18.74
CA TRP A 222 -4.99 22.81 -18.50
C TRP A 222 -5.26 23.55 -19.82
N THR A 223 -6.21 23.04 -20.59
CA THR A 223 -6.43 23.43 -21.99
C THR A 223 -7.44 24.56 -22.21
N HIS A 224 -8.21 24.95 -21.18
CA HIS A 224 -9.37 25.84 -21.32
C HIS A 224 -9.11 27.32 -21.00
N ILE A 225 -7.86 27.75 -20.95
CA ILE A 225 -7.53 29.14 -20.60
C ILE A 225 -7.20 29.96 -21.82
N GLU A 226 -7.79 31.14 -21.90
CA GLU A 226 -7.40 32.19 -22.84
C GLU A 226 -6.06 32.80 -22.39
N PRO A 227 -4.94 32.57 -23.12
CA PRO A 227 -3.62 33.01 -22.68
C PRO A 227 -3.47 34.54 -22.61
N SER A 228 -4.38 35.28 -23.26
CA SER A 228 -4.40 36.75 -23.28
C SER A 228 -4.79 37.35 -21.93
N ALA A 229 -5.54 36.62 -21.10
CA ALA A 229 -6.13 37.08 -19.84
C ALA A 229 -5.21 36.87 -18.63
N ILE A 230 -4.15 36.07 -18.78
CA ILE A 230 -3.22 35.76 -17.69
C ILE A 230 -1.79 36.24 -18.00
N ASN A 231 -1.05 36.59 -16.96
CA ASN A 231 0.39 36.82 -17.02
C ASN A 231 1.08 35.67 -16.27
N LEU A 232 1.40 34.61 -17.00
CA LEU A 232 1.95 33.37 -16.46
C LEU A 232 3.46 33.49 -16.18
N CYS A 233 3.87 33.14 -14.97
CA CYS A 233 5.26 32.94 -14.56
C CYS A 233 5.44 31.50 -14.05
N ILE A 234 6.53 30.84 -14.43
CA ILE A 234 6.89 29.52 -13.89
C ILE A 234 8.05 29.74 -12.91
N LEU A 235 7.80 29.47 -11.64
CA LEU A 235 8.79 29.56 -10.58
C LEU A 235 9.50 28.22 -10.47
N GLN A 236 10.78 28.22 -10.82
CA GLN A 236 11.64 27.03 -10.78
C GLN A 236 12.21 26.82 -9.37
N ALA A 237 11.32 26.68 -8.39
CA ALA A 237 11.72 26.51 -7.02
C ALA A 237 12.41 25.14 -6.82
N GLY A 238 13.64 25.13 -6.29
CA GLY A 238 14.37 23.89 -5.94
C GLY A 238 15.17 23.23 -7.07
N LYS A 239 15.10 23.72 -8.32
CA LYS A 239 16.12 23.41 -9.33
C LYS A 239 17.23 24.42 -9.20
N SER A 240 18.05 24.31 -8.14
CA SER A 240 19.14 25.26 -7.92
C SER A 240 19.92 25.45 -9.22
N ARG A 241 20.08 26.71 -9.65
CA ARG A 241 20.56 27.17 -10.97
C ARG A 241 21.95 26.66 -11.43
N GLY A 242 22.55 25.67 -10.76
CA GLY A 242 23.83 25.11 -11.18
C GLY A 242 24.45 24.08 -10.25
N LYS A 243 23.85 23.75 -9.09
CA LYS A 243 24.36 22.68 -8.22
C LYS A 243 23.50 21.43 -8.42
N ARG A 244 24.10 20.40 -9.02
CA ARG A 244 23.58 19.03 -9.23
C ARG A 244 23.11 18.28 -7.96
N GLY A 245 22.85 18.97 -6.85
CA GLY A 245 22.41 18.34 -5.62
C GLY A 245 20.89 18.42 -5.49
N GLY A 246 20.16 17.45 -6.05
CA GLY A 246 18.77 17.20 -5.65
C GLY A 246 18.63 16.96 -4.15
N ALA A 247 17.40 16.83 -3.65
CA ALA A 247 17.15 16.67 -2.22
C ALA A 247 17.83 15.41 -1.67
N VAL A 248 17.82 14.33 -2.47
CA VAL A 248 18.53 13.10 -2.12
C VAL A 248 20.02 13.34 -2.04
N ASN A 249 20.61 14.06 -2.98
CA ASN A 249 22.04 14.38 -2.93
C ASN A 249 22.42 15.26 -1.73
N ALA A 250 21.52 16.13 -1.23
CA ALA A 250 21.77 16.88 0.00
C ALA A 250 21.84 15.92 1.21
N ILE A 251 20.91 14.97 1.28
CA ILE A 251 20.89 13.91 2.31
C ILE A 251 22.15 13.04 2.21
N LEU A 252 22.49 12.55 1.02
CA LEU A 252 23.66 11.68 0.78
C LEU A 252 24.98 12.37 1.14
N ARG A 253 25.16 13.63 0.75
CA ARG A 253 26.40 14.38 1.04
C ARG A 253 26.66 14.58 2.52
N ALA A 254 25.60 14.70 3.30
CA ALA A 254 25.68 14.94 4.73
C ALA A 254 25.56 13.65 5.55
N GLY A 255 25.26 12.50 4.92
CA GLY A 255 25.34 11.15 5.49
C GLY A 255 26.74 10.67 5.87
N ARG A 256 27.66 11.57 6.22
CA ARG A 256 29.00 11.27 6.77
C ARG A 256 28.94 10.92 8.27
N GLY A 257 27.88 10.21 8.65
CA GLY A 257 27.68 9.72 10.01
C GLY A 257 28.57 8.51 10.31
N PRO A 258 28.36 7.87 11.47
CA PRO A 258 29.06 6.62 11.82
C PRO A 258 28.71 5.47 10.88
N LEU A 259 27.56 5.54 10.21
CA LEU A 259 27.12 4.59 9.19
C LEU A 259 27.25 5.22 7.81
N ARG A 260 27.80 4.47 6.86
CA ARG A 260 28.07 4.92 5.50
C ARG A 260 27.12 4.21 4.55
N LEU A 261 26.65 4.90 3.53
CA LEU A 261 25.81 4.27 2.51
C LEU A 261 26.72 3.61 1.47
N SER A 262 26.37 2.41 1.04
CA SER A 262 27.08 1.78 -0.08
C SER A 262 26.87 2.60 -1.35
N GLU A 263 27.87 2.60 -2.24
CA GLU A 263 27.76 3.28 -3.54
C GLU A 263 26.51 2.82 -4.30
N ARG A 264 26.23 1.52 -4.25
CA ARG A 264 25.02 0.90 -4.80
C ARG A 264 23.74 1.49 -4.18
N THR A 265 23.70 1.66 -2.86
CA THR A 265 22.57 2.29 -2.15
C THR A 265 22.39 3.73 -2.58
N GLU A 266 23.48 4.50 -2.66
CA GLU A 266 23.41 5.88 -3.11
C GLU A 266 22.90 6.00 -4.55
N GLU A 267 23.39 5.16 -5.45
CA GLU A 267 22.94 5.09 -6.85
C GLU A 267 21.47 4.71 -6.95
N ALA A 268 21.00 3.72 -6.19
CA ALA A 268 19.60 3.33 -6.19
C ALA A 268 18.70 4.47 -5.70
N LEU A 269 19.07 5.15 -4.61
CA LEU A 269 18.30 6.30 -4.11
C LEU A 269 18.24 7.45 -5.11
N ARG A 270 19.31 7.67 -5.88
CA ARG A 270 19.33 8.67 -6.98
C ARG A 270 18.46 8.21 -8.15
N ALA A 271 18.54 6.93 -8.54
CA ALA A 271 17.73 6.37 -9.62
C ALA A 271 16.24 6.43 -9.28
N ASP A 272 15.86 6.18 -8.02
CA ASP A 272 14.48 6.30 -7.55
C ASP A 272 13.99 7.76 -7.58
N GLU A 273 14.84 8.73 -7.20
CA GLU A 273 14.52 10.17 -7.33
C GLU A 273 14.29 10.54 -8.81
N GLU A 274 15.12 10.04 -9.72
CA GLU A 274 15.02 10.31 -11.16
C GLU A 274 13.79 9.65 -11.79
N MET A 275 13.49 8.40 -11.42
CA MET A 275 12.39 7.61 -11.99
C MET A 275 11.03 8.05 -11.46
N PHE A 276 10.90 8.25 -10.15
CA PHE A 276 9.60 8.46 -9.51
C PHE A 276 9.36 9.91 -9.08
N GLY A 277 10.40 10.74 -9.00
CA GLY A 277 10.29 12.09 -8.45
C GLY A 277 9.78 12.10 -7.00
N SER A 278 9.93 10.98 -6.28
CA SER A 278 9.40 10.74 -4.94
C SER A 278 10.03 11.65 -3.88
N GLY A 279 11.17 12.26 -4.22
CA GLY A 279 11.80 13.35 -3.49
C GLY A 279 12.48 12.93 -2.19
N ALA A 280 12.85 13.93 -1.39
CA ALA A 280 13.61 13.78 -0.15
C ALA A 280 12.95 12.83 0.85
N SER A 281 11.62 12.87 0.94
CA SER A 281 10.85 12.10 1.92
C SER A 281 10.90 10.60 1.65
N SER A 282 10.93 10.19 0.38
CA SER A 282 11.04 8.78 0.01
C SER A 282 12.43 8.24 0.28
N ALA A 283 13.48 9.00 -0.04
CA ALA A 283 14.84 8.64 0.33
C ALA A 283 15.00 8.56 1.85
N LEU A 284 14.42 9.49 2.61
CA LEU A 284 14.46 9.47 4.06
C LEU A 284 13.73 8.24 4.64
N LYS A 285 12.61 7.81 4.05
CA LYS A 285 11.93 6.56 4.41
C LYS A 285 12.80 5.33 4.13
N ALA A 286 13.53 5.31 3.01
CA ALA A 286 14.48 4.25 2.68
C ALA A 286 15.60 4.17 3.69
N LEU A 287 16.23 5.30 4.00
CA LEU A 287 17.28 5.40 5.01
C LEU A 287 16.78 4.95 6.38
N LYS A 288 15.57 5.35 6.79
CA LYS A 288 14.97 4.90 8.05
C LYS A 288 14.87 3.38 8.11
N TRP A 289 14.39 2.76 7.04
CA TRP A 289 14.23 1.33 6.96
C TRP A 289 15.58 0.60 6.93
N LEU A 290 16.55 1.11 6.15
CA LEU A 290 17.91 0.56 6.08
C LEU A 290 18.60 0.60 7.45
N LEU A 291 18.47 1.71 8.19
CA LEU A 291 18.99 1.82 9.54
C LEU A 291 18.32 0.84 10.49
N LEU A 292 17.00 0.66 10.37
CA LEU A 292 16.27 -0.31 11.19
C LEU A 292 16.69 -1.74 10.88
N PHE A 293 16.79 -2.08 9.59
CA PHE A 293 17.24 -3.39 9.13
C PHE A 293 18.67 -3.69 9.59
N HIS A 294 19.60 -2.74 9.44
CA HIS A 294 20.97 -2.87 9.90
C HIS A 294 21.06 -3.02 11.42
N SER A 295 20.27 -2.26 12.19
CA SER A 295 20.25 -2.37 13.65
C SER A 295 19.84 -3.75 14.16
N GLN A 296 19.06 -4.51 13.37
CA GLN A 296 18.54 -5.82 13.76
C GLN A 296 19.31 -6.99 13.14
N ASN A 297 19.77 -6.85 11.90
CA ASN A 297 20.28 -7.97 11.10
C ASN A 297 21.79 -7.90 10.83
N SER A 298 22.47 -6.81 11.22
CA SER A 298 23.91 -6.69 11.02
C SER A 298 24.70 -7.59 11.97
N ALA A 299 25.92 -7.96 11.57
CA ALA A 299 26.84 -8.67 12.47
C ALA A 299 27.19 -7.84 13.72
N LEU A 300 27.05 -6.50 13.67
CA LEU A 300 27.22 -5.62 14.83
C LEU A 300 26.10 -5.78 15.86
N ALA A 301 24.89 -6.17 15.44
CA ALA A 301 23.78 -6.45 16.35
C ALA A 301 24.13 -7.58 17.33
N ALA A 302 24.85 -8.61 16.88
CA ALA A 302 25.31 -9.72 17.71
C ALA A 302 26.41 -9.31 18.72
N VAL A 303 27.13 -8.20 18.49
CA VAL A 303 28.16 -7.69 19.40
C VAL A 303 27.54 -6.97 20.60
N ASP A 304 26.40 -6.30 20.39
CA ASP A 304 25.64 -5.64 21.46
C ASP A 304 25.10 -6.64 22.49
N GLU A 305 24.79 -7.87 22.07
CA GLU A 305 24.38 -8.95 22.97
C GLU A 305 25.50 -9.40 23.93
N GLN A 306 26.77 -9.12 23.59
CA GLN A 306 27.94 -9.51 24.39
C GLN A 306 28.43 -8.40 25.34
N ASP A 307 27.68 -7.30 25.50
CA ASP A 307 28.02 -6.17 26.38
C ASP A 307 29.33 -5.44 26.03
N LYS A 308 29.76 -5.53 24.75
CA LYS A 308 31.00 -4.93 24.22
C LYS A 308 30.80 -3.53 23.63
N LEU A 309 29.77 -2.81 24.07
CA LEU A 309 29.42 -1.49 23.55
C LEU A 309 30.56 -0.46 23.63
N ALA A 310 31.41 -0.54 24.66
CA ALA A 310 32.55 0.37 24.81
C ALA A 310 33.62 0.16 23.73
N GLU A 311 33.86 -1.09 23.30
CA GLU A 311 34.81 -1.41 22.23
C GLU A 311 34.27 -0.91 20.88
N LEU A 312 32.98 -1.08 20.63
CA LEU A 312 32.32 -0.59 19.43
C LEU A 312 32.36 0.94 19.35
N GLN A 313 32.17 1.64 20.46
CA GLN A 313 32.34 3.09 20.53
C GLN A 313 33.78 3.53 20.25
N ALA A 314 34.78 2.83 20.78
CA ALA A 314 36.18 3.13 20.51
C ALA A 314 36.53 2.95 19.01
N ILE A 315 35.99 1.92 18.36
CA ILE A 315 36.14 1.69 16.92
C ILE A 315 35.46 2.81 16.12
N LEU A 316 34.23 3.20 16.49
CA LEU A 316 33.53 4.31 15.85
C LEU A 316 34.28 5.64 15.96
N GLU A 317 34.87 5.94 17.12
CA GLU A 317 35.71 7.12 17.29
C GLU A 317 36.98 7.08 16.44
N GLU A 318 37.58 5.91 16.29
CA GLU A 318 38.76 5.73 15.44
C GLU A 318 38.42 5.90 13.95
N ILE A 319 37.30 5.34 13.49
CA ILE A 319 36.78 5.54 12.13
C ILE A 319 36.51 7.03 11.88
N ARG A 320 35.91 7.74 12.84
CA ARG A 320 35.68 9.19 12.75
C ARG A 320 36.97 10.00 12.61
N LYS A 321 38.05 9.58 13.26
CA LYS A 321 39.36 10.25 13.19
C LYS A 321 40.09 10.00 11.87
N GLN A 322 40.04 8.78 11.35
CA GLN A 322 40.79 8.39 10.15
C GLN A 322 40.12 8.87 8.85
N GLY A 323 38.83 9.20 8.90
CA GLY A 323 38.10 9.78 7.79
C GLY A 323 37.61 8.75 6.76
N PRO A 324 36.85 9.21 5.75
CA PRO A 324 36.10 8.34 4.84
C PRO A 324 36.97 7.47 3.92
N ASP A 325 38.21 7.85 3.62
CA ASP A 325 39.00 7.13 2.61
C ASP A 325 39.98 6.12 3.21
N ALA A 326 39.99 5.97 4.54
CA ALA A 326 40.84 5.00 5.22
C ALA A 326 40.31 3.58 5.01
N GLN A 327 41.13 2.71 4.41
CA GLN A 327 40.88 1.26 4.32
C GLN A 327 41.11 0.62 5.69
N ILE A 328 40.11 0.71 6.56
CA ILE A 328 40.12 0.07 7.87
C ILE A 328 39.48 -1.31 7.71
N PRO A 329 40.12 -2.39 8.18
CA PRO A 329 39.52 -3.72 8.17
C PRO A 329 38.21 -3.69 8.98
N GLY A 330 37.12 -4.15 8.36
CA GLY A 330 35.78 -4.14 8.98
C GLY A 330 34.93 -2.92 8.67
N ASN A 331 35.35 -2.02 7.77
CA ASN A 331 34.52 -0.90 7.29
C ASN A 331 33.14 -1.36 6.77
N ASP A 332 33.09 -2.51 6.11
CA ASP A 332 31.87 -3.11 5.56
C ASP A 332 30.79 -3.36 6.64
N LEU A 333 31.17 -3.48 7.92
CA LEU A 333 30.23 -3.64 9.04
C LEU A 333 29.41 -2.37 9.32
N PHE A 334 29.95 -1.21 8.97
CA PHE A 334 29.32 0.10 9.14
C PHE A 334 28.72 0.62 7.83
N GLU A 335 28.71 -0.20 6.79
CA GLU A 335 28.12 0.11 5.50
C GLU A 335 26.66 -0.37 5.46
N LEU A 336 25.78 0.52 5.02
CA LEU A 336 24.38 0.28 4.75
C LEU A 336 24.26 -0.08 3.27
N ASP A 337 24.14 -1.37 2.99
CA ASP A 337 23.83 -1.88 1.66
C ASP A 337 22.32 -2.10 1.48
N ILE A 338 21.86 -2.24 0.23
CA ILE A 338 20.46 -2.48 -0.11
C ILE A 338 20.10 -3.95 0.13
N PRO A 339 19.24 -4.27 1.10
CA PRO A 339 18.69 -5.61 1.24
C PRO A 339 17.75 -5.89 0.06
N PRO A 340 17.65 -7.15 -0.40
CA PRO A 340 16.73 -7.52 -1.48
C PRO A 340 15.28 -7.15 -1.17
N ASP A 341 14.92 -7.08 0.11
CA ASP A 341 13.56 -6.82 0.58
C ASP A 341 13.17 -5.33 0.64
N LEU A 342 14.12 -4.41 0.44
CA LEU A 342 13.82 -2.96 0.50
C LEU A 342 12.75 -2.59 -0.52
N GLY A 343 12.94 -3.01 -1.78
CA GLY A 343 11.98 -2.73 -2.84
C GLY A 343 10.59 -3.28 -2.53
N HIS A 344 10.51 -4.51 -2.03
CA HIS A 344 9.26 -5.16 -1.64
C HIS A 344 8.56 -4.49 -0.46
N THR A 345 9.31 -3.87 0.44
CA THR A 345 8.75 -3.17 1.61
C THR A 345 8.29 -1.76 1.27
N GLN A 346 9.01 -1.06 0.40
CA GLN A 346 8.72 0.32 0.04
C GLN A 346 7.62 0.45 -1.01
N ASP A 347 7.69 -0.39 -2.04
CA ASP A 347 6.71 -0.46 -3.12
C ASP A 347 6.22 -1.90 -3.24
N PRO A 348 5.41 -2.36 -2.26
CA PRO A 348 4.84 -3.69 -2.35
C PRO A 348 4.01 -3.77 -3.64
N ALA A 349 4.11 -4.90 -4.33
CA ALA A 349 3.24 -5.20 -5.46
C ALA A 349 2.08 -6.11 -4.98
N PRO A 350 1.12 -5.61 -4.17
CA PRO A 350 0.14 -6.45 -3.48
C PRO A 350 -0.64 -7.35 -4.44
N ARG A 351 -0.93 -6.84 -5.63
CA ARG A 351 -1.56 -7.61 -6.70
C ARG A 351 -0.73 -8.82 -7.11
N ILE A 352 0.56 -8.63 -7.36
CA ILE A 352 1.45 -9.72 -7.77
C ILE A 352 1.63 -10.67 -6.59
N SER A 353 1.79 -10.16 -5.37
CA SER A 353 1.92 -10.98 -4.17
C SER A 353 0.70 -11.86 -3.92
N ILE A 354 -0.52 -11.33 -4.08
CA ILE A 354 -1.77 -12.12 -3.96
C ILE A 354 -1.84 -13.19 -5.05
N LEU A 355 -1.56 -12.85 -6.30
CA LEU A 355 -1.56 -13.83 -7.40
C LEU A 355 -0.49 -14.90 -7.21
N HIS A 356 0.67 -14.53 -6.68
CA HIS A 356 1.73 -15.46 -6.32
C HIS A 356 1.28 -16.40 -5.20
N ALA A 357 0.69 -15.85 -4.13
CA ALA A 357 0.16 -16.61 -3.01
C ALA A 357 -0.94 -17.60 -3.43
N LEU A 358 -1.84 -17.20 -4.31
CA LEU A 358 -2.86 -18.10 -4.88
C LEU A 358 -2.27 -19.17 -5.80
N SER A 359 -1.17 -18.87 -6.50
CA SER A 359 -0.49 -19.83 -7.37
C SER A 359 0.37 -20.86 -6.62
N GLN A 360 0.93 -20.45 -5.48
CA GLN A 360 1.86 -21.22 -4.67
C GLN A 360 1.52 -21.10 -3.17
N PRO A 361 0.33 -21.55 -2.73
CA PRO A 361 -0.09 -21.39 -1.34
C PRO A 361 0.84 -22.11 -0.35
N SER A 362 1.48 -23.20 -0.79
CA SER A 362 2.46 -23.94 0.00
C SER A 362 3.67 -23.12 0.44
N SER A 363 4.05 -22.08 -0.31
CA SER A 363 5.16 -21.20 0.07
C SER A 363 4.86 -20.31 1.28
N PHE A 364 3.58 -20.14 1.62
CA PHE A 364 3.11 -19.33 2.74
C PHE A 364 2.73 -20.18 3.96
N HIS A 365 2.61 -21.49 3.80
CA HIS A 365 2.41 -22.43 4.90
C HIS A 365 3.75 -22.95 5.41
N HIS A 366 4.34 -22.19 6.33
CA HIS A 366 5.34 -22.76 7.23
C HIS A 366 4.61 -23.58 8.30
N SER A 367 4.38 -24.86 8.04
CA SER A 367 4.06 -25.77 9.14
C SER A 367 5.24 -25.71 10.10
N PRO A 368 5.08 -25.26 11.36
CA PRO A 368 6.14 -25.35 12.33
C PRO A 368 6.40 -26.85 12.50
N GLN A 369 7.47 -27.35 11.87
CA GLN A 369 8.05 -28.62 12.28
C GLN A 369 8.54 -28.40 13.71
N ILE A 370 7.64 -28.61 14.68
CA ILE A 370 8.02 -28.81 16.06
C ILE A 370 8.85 -30.08 16.05
N SER A 371 10.15 -29.91 15.84
CA SER A 371 11.14 -30.95 16.02
C SER A 371 11.19 -31.19 17.52
N THR A 372 10.30 -32.05 18.03
CA THR A 372 10.44 -32.67 19.34
C THR A 372 11.57 -33.68 19.26
N SER A 373 12.81 -33.18 19.11
CA SER A 373 13.98 -33.96 19.52
C SER A 373 13.91 -34.09 21.04
N PRO A 374 13.80 -35.30 21.61
CA PRO A 374 13.88 -35.46 23.06
C PRO A 374 15.30 -35.10 23.50
N GLU A 375 15.43 -33.91 24.07
CA GLU A 375 16.66 -33.44 24.69
C GLU A 375 17.00 -34.39 25.84
N THR A 376 17.99 -35.25 25.60
CA THR A 376 18.49 -36.20 26.59
C THR A 376 19.39 -35.42 27.55
N VAL A 377 18.82 -34.89 28.63
CA VAL A 377 19.59 -34.20 29.67
C VAL A 377 20.35 -35.25 30.51
N PRO A 378 21.69 -35.19 30.61
CA PRO A 378 22.43 -36.05 31.53
C PRO A 378 22.31 -35.52 32.96
N GLY A 379 22.02 -36.44 33.89
CA GLY A 379 21.43 -36.14 35.18
C GLY A 379 22.26 -35.37 36.21
N THR A 380 21.60 -35.11 37.33
CA THR A 380 22.24 -34.97 38.64
C THR A 380 21.25 -35.38 39.74
N SER A 381 21.71 -36.31 40.56
CA SER A 381 21.06 -36.88 41.72
C SER A 381 21.15 -35.94 42.92
N ALA A 382 20.04 -35.72 43.65
CA ALA A 382 20.06 -35.51 45.09
C ALA A 382 18.68 -35.59 45.74
N SER A 383 18.55 -36.58 46.63
CA SER A 383 17.93 -36.51 47.97
C SER A 383 16.50 -35.96 48.13
N GLY A 384 15.59 -36.85 48.50
CA GLY A 384 14.23 -36.51 48.88
C GLY A 384 14.06 -35.81 50.22
N ARG A 385 12.82 -35.38 50.47
CA ARG A 385 12.21 -35.31 51.79
C ARG A 385 10.69 -35.23 51.68
N SER A 386 10.06 -35.96 52.58
CA SER A 386 8.65 -36.26 52.73
C SER A 386 7.84 -35.16 53.43
N SER A 387 6.50 -35.30 53.33
CA SER A 387 5.43 -34.74 54.18
C SER A 387 5.06 -33.26 53.88
N THR A 388 3.79 -32.83 53.86
CA THR A 388 2.72 -33.18 54.79
C THR A 388 1.34 -32.85 54.20
N LYS A 389 0.48 -33.87 54.16
CA LYS A 389 -0.95 -33.91 54.50
C LYS A 389 -1.56 -32.60 55.05
N ARG A 390 -2.58 -32.05 54.37
CA ARG A 390 -3.68 -31.31 55.01
C ARG A 390 -5.03 -31.73 54.40
N THR A 391 -5.90 -32.09 55.32
CA THR A 391 -7.27 -32.59 55.19
C THR A 391 -8.27 -31.48 55.53
N HIS A 392 -9.45 -31.58 54.92
CA HIS A 392 -10.74 -30.95 55.28
C HIS A 392 -10.87 -29.42 55.17
N ASP A 393 -11.80 -28.95 54.34
CA ASP A 393 -13.10 -28.55 54.89
C ASP A 393 -14.23 -28.70 53.85
N GLU A 394 -15.40 -29.14 54.33
CA GLU A 394 -16.63 -29.40 53.58
C GLU A 394 -17.52 -28.15 53.56
N SER A 395 -18.04 -27.75 52.39
CA SER A 395 -19.33 -27.04 52.30
C SER A 395 -19.95 -27.24 50.91
N ASP A 396 -20.76 -28.28 50.81
CA ASP A 396 -22.16 -28.20 50.37
C ASP A 396 -22.54 -27.19 49.26
N SER A 397 -22.66 -27.66 48.01
CA SER A 397 -23.78 -27.28 47.12
C SER A 397 -23.82 -28.06 45.80
N HIS A 398 -24.91 -28.80 45.64
CA HIS A 398 -25.60 -29.14 44.39
C HIS A 398 -24.82 -29.75 43.22
N HIS A 399 -24.85 -31.08 43.23
CA HIS A 399 -24.78 -31.99 42.11
C HIS A 399 -25.84 -31.66 41.04
N VAL A 400 -25.45 -31.02 39.94
CA VAL A 400 -26.15 -31.10 38.65
C VAL A 400 -25.19 -31.82 37.70
N SER A 401 -25.52 -33.08 37.39
CA SER A 401 -24.84 -33.83 36.35
C SER A 401 -25.33 -33.32 35.00
N THR A 402 -24.65 -32.31 34.46
CA THR A 402 -24.61 -32.10 33.01
C THR A 402 -23.50 -32.98 32.48
N THR A 403 -23.88 -34.01 31.74
CA THR A 403 -23.02 -34.73 30.79
C THR A 403 -22.41 -33.69 29.85
N ASP A 404 -21.21 -33.24 30.17
CA ASP A 404 -20.31 -32.55 29.26
C ASP A 404 -19.88 -33.58 28.20
N GLU A 405 -20.60 -33.61 27.08
CA GLU A 405 -20.04 -33.99 25.80
C GLU A 405 -18.99 -32.92 25.45
N SER A 406 -17.82 -33.03 26.06
CA SER A 406 -16.61 -32.36 25.61
C SER A 406 -16.25 -32.94 24.25
N ASP A 407 -16.89 -32.37 23.24
CA ASP A 407 -16.59 -32.52 21.82
C ASP A 407 -15.17 -31.97 21.61
N SER A 408 -14.17 -32.79 21.90
CA SER A 408 -12.79 -32.52 21.55
C SER A 408 -12.71 -32.59 20.04
N HIS A 409 -13.04 -31.49 19.37
CA HIS A 409 -12.69 -31.24 17.98
C HIS A 409 -11.17 -31.31 17.87
N HIS A 410 -10.68 -32.53 17.64
CA HIS A 410 -9.34 -32.77 17.18
C HIS A 410 -9.27 -32.13 15.79
N VAL A 411 -8.84 -30.87 15.73
CA VAL A 411 -8.60 -30.16 14.47
C VAL A 411 -7.59 -31.00 13.70
N SER A 412 -8.10 -31.70 12.69
CA SER A 412 -7.33 -32.54 11.80
C SER A 412 -6.47 -31.59 10.96
N THR A 413 -5.19 -31.47 11.31
CA THR A 413 -4.20 -30.72 10.50
C THR A 413 -4.05 -31.29 9.09
N THR A 414 -4.62 -32.46 8.83
CA THR A 414 -4.75 -33.09 7.52
C THR A 414 -5.75 -32.39 6.60
N ASP A 415 -6.79 -31.73 7.14
CA ASP A 415 -7.79 -31.04 6.31
C ASP A 415 -7.26 -29.72 5.72
N GLU A 416 -6.43 -28.97 6.45
CA GLU A 416 -5.90 -27.68 5.99
C GLU A 416 -5.05 -27.81 4.71
N ARG A 417 -4.32 -28.92 4.56
CA ARG A 417 -3.51 -29.17 3.36
C ARG A 417 -4.36 -29.48 2.13
N GLY A 418 -5.51 -30.12 2.33
CA GLY A 418 -6.49 -30.39 1.28
C GLY A 418 -7.12 -29.10 0.77
N ASP A 419 -7.56 -28.24 1.68
CA ASP A 419 -8.23 -26.97 1.34
C ASP A 419 -7.31 -26.02 0.53
N LEU A 420 -6.00 -26.01 0.80
CA LEU A 420 -5.04 -25.22 0.03
C LEU A 420 -4.80 -25.75 -1.38
N LYS A 421 -4.82 -27.09 -1.53
CA LYS A 421 -4.70 -27.73 -2.85
C LYS A 421 -5.94 -27.44 -3.68
N GLU A 422 -7.13 -27.49 -3.07
CA GLU A 422 -8.39 -27.10 -3.69
C GLU A 422 -8.37 -25.63 -4.14
N LEU A 423 -7.91 -24.72 -3.28
CA LEU A 423 -7.72 -23.29 -3.61
C LEU A 423 -6.76 -23.09 -4.79
N GLN A 424 -5.63 -23.80 -4.79
CA GLN A 424 -4.66 -23.75 -5.88
C GLN A 424 -5.26 -24.22 -7.20
N THR A 425 -6.03 -25.31 -7.19
CA THR A 425 -6.72 -25.85 -8.36
C THR A 425 -7.77 -24.87 -8.89
N LEU A 426 -8.60 -24.29 -8.02
CA LEU A 426 -9.58 -23.27 -8.41
C LEU A 426 -8.91 -22.06 -9.07
N PHE A 427 -7.81 -21.59 -8.49
CA PHE A 427 -7.04 -20.49 -9.07
C PHE A 427 -6.35 -20.87 -10.40
N ALA A 428 -5.83 -22.09 -10.52
CA ALA A 428 -5.24 -22.58 -11.77
C ALA A 428 -6.27 -22.65 -12.90
N LEU A 429 -7.47 -23.15 -12.61
CA LEU A 429 -8.59 -23.16 -13.56
C LEU A 429 -9.01 -21.74 -13.95
N TRP A 430 -9.16 -20.83 -12.97
CA TRP A 430 -9.41 -19.42 -13.25
C TRP A 430 -8.31 -18.80 -14.12
N ARG A 431 -7.03 -19.13 -13.85
CA ARG A 431 -5.89 -18.62 -14.59
C ARG A 431 -5.89 -19.10 -16.04
N GLY A 432 -6.23 -20.37 -16.27
CA GLY A 432 -6.33 -20.99 -17.61
C GLY A 432 -7.60 -20.61 -18.38
N ALA A 433 -8.66 -20.19 -17.69
CA ALA A 433 -9.92 -19.80 -18.32
C ALA A 433 -9.81 -18.49 -19.13
N GLY A 434 -10.72 -18.36 -20.10
CA GLY A 434 -10.85 -17.17 -20.95
C GLY A 434 -11.31 -15.91 -20.20
N LYS A 435 -11.57 -14.83 -20.96
CA LYS A 435 -12.02 -13.55 -20.38
C LYS A 435 -13.37 -13.65 -19.66
N THR A 436 -14.23 -14.55 -20.14
CA THR A 436 -15.55 -14.87 -19.57
C THR A 436 -15.58 -16.34 -19.20
N VAL A 437 -16.14 -16.66 -18.05
CA VAL A 437 -16.19 -18.02 -17.50
C VAL A 437 -17.62 -18.33 -17.09
N ASN A 438 -18.15 -19.46 -17.52
CA ASN A 438 -19.40 -20.00 -17.00
C ASN A 438 -19.12 -20.67 -15.64
N LEU A 439 -19.87 -20.29 -14.61
CA LEU A 439 -19.67 -20.79 -13.24
C LEU A 439 -19.91 -22.30 -13.15
N TRP A 440 -20.84 -22.85 -13.93
CA TRP A 440 -21.13 -24.28 -13.93
C TRP A 440 -19.97 -25.08 -14.55
N ASP A 441 -19.48 -24.66 -15.72
CA ASP A 441 -18.34 -25.33 -16.38
C ASP A 441 -17.08 -25.27 -15.52
N TRP A 442 -16.91 -24.18 -14.76
CA TRP A 442 -15.80 -24.04 -13.83
C TRP A 442 -15.94 -24.94 -12.60
N LEU A 443 -17.15 -25.06 -12.02
CA LEU A 443 -17.42 -25.99 -10.92
C LEU A 443 -17.17 -27.45 -11.34
N GLU A 444 -17.66 -27.84 -12.52
CA GLU A 444 -17.46 -29.20 -13.03
C GLU A 444 -15.99 -29.48 -13.35
N GLY A 445 -15.28 -28.50 -13.94
CA GLY A 445 -13.83 -28.59 -14.13
C GLY A 445 -13.06 -28.74 -12.80
N PHE A 446 -13.49 -28.03 -11.75
CA PHE A 446 -12.90 -28.15 -10.42
C PHE A 446 -13.13 -29.54 -9.80
N ARG A 447 -14.36 -30.04 -9.85
CA ARG A 447 -14.71 -31.38 -9.35
C ARG A 447 -13.91 -32.45 -10.07
N GLY A 448 -13.81 -32.37 -11.40
CA GLY A 448 -13.06 -33.32 -12.21
C GLY A 448 -11.60 -33.44 -11.77
N VAL A 449 -10.92 -32.30 -11.60
CA VAL A 449 -9.50 -32.30 -11.19
C VAL A 449 -9.31 -32.85 -9.78
N VAL A 450 -10.15 -32.48 -8.82
CA VAL A 450 -10.01 -32.94 -7.42
C VAL A 450 -10.26 -34.45 -7.29
N VAL A 451 -11.20 -35.00 -8.07
CA VAL A 451 -11.49 -36.44 -8.10
C VAL A 451 -10.31 -37.23 -8.66
N SER A 452 -9.78 -36.81 -9.82
CA SER A 452 -8.62 -37.46 -10.44
C SER A 452 -7.40 -37.47 -9.52
N ASP A 453 -7.15 -36.35 -8.83
CA ASP A 453 -6.03 -36.23 -7.89
C ASP A 453 -6.13 -37.22 -6.71
N LYS A 454 -7.35 -37.47 -6.19
CA LYS A 454 -7.58 -38.43 -5.09
C LYS A 454 -7.37 -39.88 -5.55
N GLU A 455 -7.74 -40.20 -6.78
CA GLU A 455 -7.53 -41.54 -7.35
C GLU A 455 -6.06 -41.85 -7.59
N GLU A 456 -5.29 -40.87 -8.07
CA GLU A 456 -3.85 -41.00 -8.23
C GLU A 456 -3.13 -41.21 -6.88
N GLU A 457 -3.56 -40.52 -5.83
CA GLU A 457 -3.01 -40.68 -4.47
C GLU A 457 -3.34 -42.06 -3.85
N ASN A 458 -4.55 -42.56 -4.08
CA ASN A 458 -4.97 -43.89 -3.61
C ASN A 458 -4.29 -45.04 -4.36
N THR A 459 -3.99 -44.87 -5.65
CA THR A 459 -3.33 -45.89 -6.48
C THR A 459 -1.81 -45.92 -6.33
N SER A 460 -1.21 -44.83 -5.84
CA SER A 460 0.25 -44.69 -5.69
C SER A 460 0.80 -45.08 -4.31
N SER A 461 -0.05 -45.53 -3.37
CA SER A 461 0.41 -46.16 -2.12
C SER A 461 0.88 -47.61 -2.39
N PRO A 462 2.20 -47.89 -2.40
CA PRO A 462 2.70 -49.21 -2.74
C PRO A 462 2.53 -50.13 -1.55
N ASN A 463 1.63 -51.10 -1.69
CA ASN A 463 1.64 -52.28 -0.84
C ASN A 463 2.87 -53.13 -1.24
N GLU A 464 4.03 -52.83 -0.63
CA GLU A 464 5.21 -53.70 -0.67
C GLU A 464 4.91 -55.00 0.08
N GLN A 465 4.26 -55.96 -0.59
CA GLN A 465 4.37 -57.37 -0.22
C GLN A 465 4.10 -58.28 -1.44
N GLU A 466 5.21 -58.83 -1.95
CA GLU A 466 5.35 -60.16 -2.58
C GLU A 466 4.39 -60.58 -3.71
N SER A 467 4.91 -60.71 -4.93
CA SER A 467 5.55 -61.96 -5.38
C SER A 467 5.71 -62.08 -6.90
N ASN A 468 6.91 -62.48 -7.30
CA ASN A 468 7.27 -63.36 -8.43
C ASN A 468 6.31 -63.52 -9.62
N GLY A 469 6.75 -63.13 -10.82
CA GLY A 469 6.14 -63.72 -12.02
C GLY A 469 6.49 -63.22 -13.41
N LYS A 470 7.74 -63.44 -13.85
CA LYS A 470 8.05 -63.99 -15.20
C LYS A 470 7.81 -63.11 -16.46
N LYS A 471 8.91 -62.47 -16.89
CA LYS A 471 9.44 -62.40 -18.28
C LYS A 471 8.53 -62.82 -19.45
N ARG A 472 8.22 -61.88 -20.35
CA ARG A 472 8.41 -61.95 -21.84
C ARG A 472 8.43 -60.51 -22.40
N ARG A 473 9.56 -59.95 -22.83
CA ARG A 473 10.19 -59.95 -24.17
C ARG A 473 9.35 -59.34 -25.32
N ARG A 474 9.73 -58.10 -25.67
CA ARG A 474 10.31 -57.63 -26.97
C ARG A 474 9.40 -57.03 -28.06
N GLY A 475 9.80 -55.84 -28.51
CA GLY A 475 9.48 -55.15 -29.78
C GLY A 475 9.23 -53.66 -29.51
N GLN A 476 10.14 -52.68 -29.66
CA GLN A 476 11.10 -52.29 -30.71
C GLN A 476 10.47 -51.53 -31.90
N GLY A 477 10.79 -50.22 -32.01
CA GLY A 477 10.52 -49.29 -33.12
C GLY A 477 9.92 -47.97 -32.59
N ALA A 478 10.57 -46.80 -32.51
CA ALA A 478 11.41 -45.98 -33.42
C ALA A 478 10.62 -45.19 -34.50
N GLY A 479 10.75 -43.85 -34.48
CA GLY A 479 10.31 -42.87 -35.50
C GLY A 479 9.24 -41.91 -34.97
N ALA A 480 9.41 -40.59 -34.78
CA ALA A 480 9.97 -39.47 -35.56
C ALA A 480 9.06 -38.91 -36.68
N GLY A 481 8.77 -37.59 -36.62
CA GLY A 481 8.15 -36.73 -37.66
C GLY A 481 6.71 -36.29 -37.28
N SER A 482 6.32 -35.01 -37.11
CA SER A 482 6.43 -33.74 -37.89
C SER A 482 5.54 -33.67 -39.15
N GLY A 483 4.72 -32.62 -39.24
CA GLY A 483 3.86 -32.20 -40.38
C GLY A 483 2.44 -31.91 -39.87
N GLU A 484 1.88 -30.69 -39.78
CA GLU A 484 1.73 -29.55 -40.71
C GLU A 484 0.85 -29.83 -41.95
N GLN A 485 -0.25 -29.06 -42.04
CA GLN A 485 -1.20 -28.82 -43.16
C GLN A 485 -2.03 -30.04 -43.64
N GLU A 486 -3.28 -29.92 -44.12
CA GLU A 486 -3.91 -28.89 -44.96
C GLU A 486 -5.45 -29.03 -44.95
N GLU A 487 -6.12 -27.98 -45.44
CA GLU A 487 -7.56 -27.88 -45.71
C GLU A 487 -8.04 -28.88 -46.78
N GLY A 488 -9.33 -29.23 -46.77
CA GLY A 488 -9.95 -30.06 -47.80
C GLY A 488 -11.45 -30.26 -47.60
N ASP A 489 -12.21 -29.31 -48.13
CA ASP A 489 -13.62 -29.41 -48.51
C ASP A 489 -13.81 -30.55 -49.53
N ASP A 490 -14.80 -31.44 -49.35
CA ASP A 490 -15.49 -32.09 -50.47
C ASP A 490 -16.72 -32.88 -49.98
N ASP A 491 -17.87 -32.47 -50.51
CA ASP A 491 -19.18 -33.13 -50.49
C ASP A 491 -19.14 -34.47 -51.27
N VAL A 492 -19.59 -35.57 -50.65
CA VAL A 492 -20.13 -36.73 -51.38
C VAL A 492 -21.26 -37.40 -50.58
N ASP A 493 -22.48 -37.24 -51.10
CA ASP A 493 -23.62 -38.15 -50.90
C ASP A 493 -23.22 -39.58 -51.33
N MET A 494 -23.41 -40.60 -50.48
CA MET A 494 -24.07 -41.85 -50.89
C MET A 494 -24.30 -42.85 -49.76
N ASP A 495 -25.55 -43.31 -49.74
CA ASP A 495 -26.05 -44.66 -49.56
C ASP A 495 -26.03 -45.37 -48.19
N GLU A 496 -27.27 -45.72 -47.83
CA GLU A 496 -27.71 -46.69 -46.85
C GLU A 496 -27.08 -48.08 -47.10
N GLU A 497 -26.25 -48.53 -46.18
CA GLU A 497 -26.08 -49.97 -45.94
C GLU A 497 -26.31 -50.29 -44.45
N GLU A 498 -27.38 -51.04 -44.20
CA GLU A 498 -27.65 -51.74 -42.95
C GLU A 498 -26.49 -52.69 -42.62
N VAL A 499 -25.66 -52.31 -41.64
CA VAL A 499 -24.74 -53.25 -41.00
C VAL A 499 -25.16 -53.44 -39.54
N ASN A 500 -25.89 -54.53 -39.33
CA ASN A 500 -25.95 -55.25 -38.06
C ASN A 500 -24.53 -55.68 -37.68
N GLY A 501 -23.99 -55.11 -36.60
CA GLY A 501 -22.67 -55.50 -36.09
C GLY A 501 -22.41 -55.02 -34.68
N ASP A 502 -22.43 -55.98 -33.74
CA ASP A 502 -21.82 -55.98 -32.42
C ASP A 502 -21.94 -54.75 -31.51
N LYS A 503 -22.87 -54.88 -30.55
CA LYS A 503 -22.72 -54.31 -29.21
C LYS A 503 -21.46 -54.90 -28.56
N GLN A 504 -20.31 -54.30 -28.82
CA GLN A 504 -19.21 -54.38 -27.87
C GLN A 504 -19.63 -53.58 -26.64
N ASP A 505 -19.58 -54.24 -25.50
CA ASP A 505 -19.76 -53.65 -24.18
C ASP A 505 -18.76 -52.51 -24.00
N GLU A 506 -19.15 -51.29 -24.38
CA GLU A 506 -18.75 -50.11 -23.64
C GLU A 506 -19.30 -50.28 -22.22
N GLN A 507 -18.56 -51.05 -21.40
CA GLN A 507 -18.44 -50.71 -19.99
C GLN A 507 -17.83 -49.30 -19.96
N GLY A 508 -18.69 -48.31 -20.24
CA GLY A 508 -18.40 -46.93 -19.95
C GLY A 508 -18.05 -46.91 -18.49
N ASP A 509 -16.77 -46.66 -18.21
CA ASP A 509 -16.26 -46.24 -16.93
C ASP A 509 -17.17 -45.10 -16.49
N LYS A 510 -18.21 -45.44 -15.73
CA LYS A 510 -19.03 -44.43 -15.09
C LYS A 510 -18.04 -43.67 -14.21
N PRO A 511 -17.91 -42.35 -14.39
CA PRO A 511 -17.01 -41.58 -13.58
C PRO A 511 -17.32 -41.92 -12.12
N PRO A 512 -16.29 -42.23 -11.33
CA PRO A 512 -16.45 -42.65 -9.94
C PRO A 512 -17.40 -41.68 -9.25
N GLN A 513 -18.52 -42.22 -8.76
CA GLN A 513 -19.55 -41.42 -8.15
C GLN A 513 -19.00 -40.89 -6.83
N LEU A 514 -18.67 -39.60 -6.81
CA LEU A 514 -18.45 -38.86 -5.57
C LEU A 514 -19.64 -39.11 -4.64
N SER A 515 -19.35 -39.29 -3.35
CA SER A 515 -20.41 -39.28 -2.36
C SER A 515 -21.13 -37.93 -2.39
N ASP A 516 -22.44 -37.91 -2.15
CA ASP A 516 -23.24 -36.68 -2.15
C ASP A 516 -22.64 -35.61 -1.21
N GLN A 517 -22.10 -36.06 -0.07
CA GLN A 517 -21.44 -35.21 0.92
C GLN A 517 -20.16 -34.55 0.40
N GLU A 518 -19.32 -35.27 -0.34
CA GLU A 518 -18.12 -34.69 -0.94
C GLU A 518 -18.47 -33.72 -2.08
N SER A 519 -19.49 -34.04 -2.87
CA SER A 519 -20.01 -33.17 -3.93
C SER A 519 -20.53 -31.84 -3.37
N GLU A 520 -21.22 -31.87 -2.23
CA GLU A 520 -21.67 -30.70 -1.49
C GLU A 520 -20.51 -29.90 -0.88
N ARG A 521 -19.50 -30.56 -0.29
CA ARG A 521 -18.28 -29.90 0.22
C ARG A 521 -17.57 -29.12 -0.87
N LEU A 522 -17.30 -29.76 -2.02
CA LEU A 522 -16.61 -29.11 -3.15
C LEU A 522 -17.43 -27.95 -3.72
N HIS A 523 -18.76 -28.07 -3.74
CA HIS A 523 -19.64 -26.98 -4.16
C HIS A 523 -19.55 -25.79 -3.19
N ALA A 524 -19.56 -26.03 -1.88
CA ALA A 524 -19.40 -24.99 -0.88
C ALA A 524 -18.03 -24.29 -0.98
N ALA A 525 -16.95 -25.06 -1.17
CA ALA A 525 -15.60 -24.53 -1.39
C ALA A 525 -15.54 -23.65 -2.65
N PHE A 526 -16.15 -24.07 -3.75
CA PHE A 526 -16.25 -23.31 -4.99
C PHE A 526 -17.01 -21.98 -4.81
N ILE A 527 -18.17 -21.99 -4.13
CA ILE A 527 -18.95 -20.77 -3.87
C ILE A 527 -18.13 -19.80 -3.02
N ARG A 528 -17.50 -20.30 -1.95
CA ARG A 528 -16.64 -19.48 -1.09
C ARG A 528 -15.51 -18.83 -1.88
N PHE A 529 -14.82 -19.60 -2.72
CA PHE A 529 -13.78 -19.06 -3.59
C PHE A 529 -14.30 -17.98 -4.53
N CYS A 530 -15.47 -18.19 -5.16
CA CYS A 530 -16.05 -17.21 -6.07
C CYS A 530 -16.37 -15.88 -5.37
N GLU A 531 -16.91 -15.94 -4.14
CA GLU A 531 -17.18 -14.75 -3.34
C GLU A 531 -15.90 -14.05 -2.88
N GLU A 532 -14.89 -14.80 -2.42
CA GLU A 532 -13.59 -14.23 -2.04
C GLU A 532 -12.87 -13.62 -3.25
N ALA A 533 -12.86 -14.30 -4.39
CA ALA A 533 -12.31 -13.79 -5.65
C ALA A 533 -13.06 -12.55 -6.15
N ARG A 534 -14.38 -12.45 -5.90
CA ARG A 534 -15.16 -11.24 -6.17
C ARG A 534 -14.75 -10.10 -5.24
N MET A 535 -14.57 -10.36 -3.95
CA MET A 535 -14.08 -9.36 -2.98
C MET A 535 -12.68 -8.86 -3.33
N LEU A 536 -11.80 -9.74 -3.82
CA LEU A 536 -10.46 -9.40 -4.30
C LEU A 536 -10.45 -8.71 -5.69
N GLY A 537 -11.61 -8.60 -6.35
CA GLY A 537 -11.72 -8.02 -7.69
C GLY A 537 -11.13 -8.88 -8.83
N LEU A 538 -10.87 -10.16 -8.56
CA LEU A 538 -10.44 -11.15 -9.57
C LEU A 538 -11.58 -11.58 -10.49
N VAL A 539 -12.81 -11.47 -9.99
CA VAL A 539 -14.03 -11.87 -10.69
C VAL A 539 -15.07 -10.75 -10.58
N ARG A 540 -15.71 -10.42 -11.70
CA ARG A 540 -16.82 -9.46 -11.73
C ARG A 540 -18.02 -10.08 -12.44
N ALA A 541 -19.21 -9.89 -11.88
CA ALA A 541 -20.45 -10.23 -12.57
C ALA A 541 -20.56 -9.41 -13.87
N ARG A 542 -21.09 -10.03 -14.93
CA ARG A 542 -21.31 -9.38 -16.24
C ARG A 542 -22.46 -8.37 -16.13
N ALA A 543 -22.17 -7.16 -15.67
CA ALA A 543 -23.20 -6.18 -15.28
C ALA A 543 -23.74 -5.26 -16.40
N LYS A 544 -23.61 -5.59 -17.70
CA LYS A 544 -24.03 -4.63 -18.76
C LYS A 544 -24.90 -5.24 -19.85
N GLY A 545 -26.18 -4.85 -19.84
CA GLY A 545 -27.03 -4.76 -21.04
C GLY A 545 -27.96 -5.93 -21.38
N GLY A 546 -28.02 -6.99 -20.57
CA GLY A 546 -28.91 -8.14 -20.80
C GLY A 546 -29.69 -8.55 -19.56
N PRO A 547 -30.73 -9.40 -19.70
CA PRO A 547 -31.40 -10.01 -18.56
C PRO A 547 -30.36 -10.70 -17.67
N LYS A 548 -30.48 -10.50 -16.36
CA LYS A 548 -29.56 -10.94 -15.29
C LYS A 548 -29.16 -12.42 -15.45
N ARG A 549 -28.13 -12.73 -16.22
CA ARG A 549 -27.49 -14.05 -16.24
C ARG A 549 -26.41 -14.03 -15.17
N ALA A 550 -26.69 -14.68 -14.05
CA ALA A 550 -25.74 -14.85 -12.94
C ALA A 550 -24.70 -15.95 -13.24
N ASP A 551 -24.90 -16.70 -14.33
CA ASP A 551 -24.12 -17.89 -14.67
C ASP A 551 -22.76 -17.57 -15.30
N GLU A 552 -22.55 -16.32 -15.73
CA GLU A 552 -21.31 -15.88 -16.38
C GLU A 552 -20.61 -14.80 -15.57
N VAL A 553 -19.30 -14.99 -15.38
CA VAL A 553 -18.43 -14.02 -14.75
C VAL A 553 -17.30 -13.57 -15.69
N ILE A 554 -16.86 -12.33 -15.51
CA ILE A 554 -15.73 -11.75 -16.23
C ILE A 554 -14.50 -11.83 -15.34
N LYS A 555 -13.43 -12.39 -15.89
CA LYS A 555 -12.10 -12.34 -15.29
C LYS A 555 -11.59 -10.91 -15.34
N SER A 556 -11.39 -10.32 -14.16
CA SER A 556 -10.72 -9.04 -14.01
C SER A 556 -9.45 -9.23 -13.22
N ILE A 557 -8.43 -8.43 -13.53
CA ILE A 557 -7.25 -8.38 -12.68
C ILE A 557 -7.16 -6.94 -12.17
N GLY A 558 -8.15 -6.55 -11.37
CA GLY A 558 -8.22 -5.22 -10.78
C GLY A 558 -8.51 -5.37 -9.30
N LEU A 559 -7.53 -5.07 -8.45
CA LEU A 559 -7.81 -4.62 -7.09
C LEU A 559 -8.68 -3.36 -7.25
N VAL A 560 -9.85 -3.36 -6.62
CA VAL A 560 -10.73 -2.18 -6.54
C VAL A 560 -10.12 -1.17 -5.58
#